data_AF-A0A7S4CDS9-F1
#
_entry.id   AF-A0A7S4CDS9-F1
#
_cell.length_a   1.000
_cell.length_b   1.000
_cell.length_c   1.000
_cell.angle_alpha   90.00
_cell.angle_beta   90.00
_cell.angle_gamma   90.00
#
_symmetry.space_group_name_H-M   'P 1'
#
loop_
_entity.id
_entity.type
_entity.pdbx_description
1 polymer ?
#
loop_
_entity_poly.entity_id
_entity_poly.type
_entity_poly.pdbx_seq_one_letter_code
_entity_poly.pdbx_strand_id
1 'polypeptide(L)'
;FLRLFQVLPLATCINRRVLVVHGGLWRRPGSNLEVGSLEDLMNIDRKCEPPMEHCVFNDVLWSDPHPEGAPGICINRRRGCGLYFGPDALGQFLDQHELDFLVRSHEGPDCIPIPEGYRTSEDGRCITLFSAKNYTGSFDNQGAYL
;
A
#
# COMPACT_ATOMS: atom_id res chain seq x y z
N PHE A 1 15.53 12.38 14.59
CA PHE A 1 14.26 12.10 13.89
C PHE A 1 14.45 11.15 12.71
N LEU A 2 15.23 11.50 11.68
CA LEU A 2 15.43 10.65 10.49
C LEU A 2 15.90 9.21 10.76
N ARG A 3 16.82 9.01 11.72
CA ARG A 3 17.27 7.66 12.14
C ARG A 3 16.17 6.80 12.77
N LEU A 4 15.09 7.41 13.29
CA LEU A 4 13.94 6.65 13.83
C LEU A 4 13.09 6.06 12.70
N PHE A 5 13.01 6.71 11.54
CA PHE A 5 12.26 6.17 10.41
C PHE A 5 12.91 4.93 9.82
N GLN A 6 14.23 4.79 9.93
CA GLN A 6 14.98 3.62 9.48
C GLN A 6 14.69 2.34 10.30
N VAL A 7 14.01 2.45 11.44
CA VAL A 7 13.66 1.29 12.28
C VAL A 7 12.17 0.97 12.28
N LEU A 8 11.34 1.74 11.55
CA LEU A 8 9.91 1.46 11.45
C LEU A 8 9.67 0.19 10.61
N PRO A 9 8.77 -0.70 11.03
CA PRO A 9 8.35 -1.82 10.20
C PRO A 9 7.63 -1.32 8.95
N LEU A 10 7.85 -1.99 7.81
CA LEU A 10 7.18 -1.67 6.54
C LEU A 10 5.77 -2.23 6.44
N ALA A 11 5.54 -3.35 7.11
CA ALA A 11 4.28 -4.06 7.11
C ALA A 11 4.07 -4.75 8.45
N THR A 12 2.81 -5.01 8.78
CA THR A 12 2.45 -5.92 9.87
C THR A 12 1.35 -6.86 9.41
N CYS A 13 1.32 -8.07 9.96
CA CYS A 13 0.26 -9.03 9.72
C CYS A 13 -0.50 -9.30 11.02
N ILE A 14 -1.77 -8.92 11.05
CA ILE A 14 -2.65 -9.07 12.21
C ILE A 14 -3.36 -10.41 12.12
N ASN A 15 -3.30 -11.19 13.21
CA ASN A 15 -3.91 -12.52 13.32
C ASN A 15 -3.56 -13.49 12.19
N ARG A 16 -2.44 -13.28 11.49
CA ARG A 16 -2.02 -14.04 10.30
C ARG A 16 -3.05 -14.02 9.14
N ARG A 17 -3.91 -13.00 9.12
CA ARG A 17 -5.03 -12.89 8.17
C ARG A 17 -5.12 -11.54 7.50
N VAL A 18 -4.73 -10.46 8.20
CA VAL A 18 -4.86 -9.10 7.68
C VAL A 18 -3.48 -8.51 7.49
N LEU A 19 -3.13 -8.19 6.25
CA LEU A 19 -1.91 -7.47 5.94
C LEU A 19 -2.15 -5.97 6.06
N VAL A 20 -1.26 -5.28 6.76
CA VAL A 20 -1.29 -3.82 6.92
C VAL A 20 0.00 -3.23 6.39
N VAL A 21 -0.13 -2.30 5.44
CA VAL A 21 0.98 -1.54 4.82
C VAL A 21 0.60 -0.07 4.67
N HIS A 22 1.54 0.80 4.30
CA HIS A 22 1.21 2.20 4.03
C HIS A 22 0.57 2.40 2.65
N GLY A 23 1.26 1.97 1.59
CA GLY A 23 0.83 2.05 0.20
C GLY A 23 0.11 0.78 -0.25
N GLY A 24 0.84 -0.23 -0.71
CA GLY A 24 0.21 -1.45 -1.20
C GLY A 24 1.18 -2.54 -1.59
N LEU A 25 0.87 -3.25 -2.69
CA LEU A 25 1.72 -4.32 -3.21
C LEU A 25 3.10 -3.82 -3.64
N TRP A 26 4.06 -4.72 -3.62
CA TRP A 26 5.45 -4.47 -4.03
C TRP A 26 5.90 -5.38 -5.15
N ARG A 27 6.89 -4.92 -5.93
CA ARG A 27 7.53 -5.78 -6.92
C ARG A 27 8.51 -6.76 -6.26
N ARG A 28 8.70 -7.92 -6.87
CA ARG A 28 9.77 -8.86 -6.48
C ARG A 28 11.14 -8.18 -6.65
N PRO A 29 12.07 -8.31 -5.68
CA PRO A 29 13.43 -7.83 -5.84
C PRO A 29 14.06 -8.32 -7.16
N GLY A 30 14.61 -7.41 -7.96
CA GLY A 30 15.23 -7.72 -9.26
C GLY A 30 14.25 -7.91 -10.43
N SER A 31 12.94 -7.79 -10.21
CA SER A 31 11.92 -7.77 -11.27
C SER A 31 11.33 -6.38 -11.47
N ASN A 32 10.91 -6.08 -12.71
CA ASN A 32 10.28 -4.79 -13.04
C ASN A 32 8.76 -4.80 -12.88
N LEU A 33 8.09 -5.93 -13.14
CA LEU A 33 6.62 -6.06 -13.14
C LEU A 33 6.18 -7.47 -12.71
N GLU A 34 6.64 -7.90 -11.54
CA GLU A 34 6.12 -9.11 -10.89
C GLU A 34 5.87 -8.82 -9.41
N VAL A 35 4.76 -9.29 -8.85
CA VAL A 35 4.43 -9.09 -7.43
C VAL A 35 5.41 -9.90 -6.56
N GLY A 36 5.95 -9.26 -5.53
CA GLY A 36 6.82 -9.88 -4.54
C GLY A 36 6.03 -10.70 -3.51
N SER A 37 6.73 -11.53 -2.77
CA SER A 37 6.19 -12.37 -1.69
C SER A 37 6.37 -11.74 -0.31
N LEU A 38 5.70 -12.28 0.71
CA LEU A 38 5.95 -11.91 2.11
C LEU A 38 7.39 -12.25 2.53
N GLU A 39 7.94 -13.35 2.01
CA GLU A 39 9.32 -13.78 2.24
C GLU A 39 10.31 -12.74 1.68
N ASP A 40 10.05 -12.21 0.49
CA ASP A 40 10.84 -11.13 -0.09
C ASP A 40 10.87 -9.91 0.83
N LEU A 41 9.71 -9.51 1.38
CA LEU A 41 9.60 -8.36 2.27
C LEU A 41 10.31 -8.59 3.63
N MET A 42 10.27 -9.82 4.15
CA MET A 42 10.94 -10.19 5.38
C MET A 42 12.46 -10.11 5.27
N ASN A 43 13.02 -10.45 4.11
CA ASN A 43 14.47 -10.58 3.87
C ASN A 43 15.16 -9.27 3.45
N ILE A 44 14.42 -8.18 3.25
CA ILE A 44 15.00 -6.90 2.89
C ILE A 44 15.81 -6.32 4.05
N ASP A 45 17.04 -5.85 3.76
CA ASP A 45 17.80 -5.03 4.69
C ASP A 45 17.13 -3.66 4.85
N ARG A 46 16.68 -3.36 6.06
CA ARG A 46 15.94 -2.15 6.40
C ARG A 46 16.77 -1.07 7.06
N LYS A 47 18.01 -1.37 7.46
CA LYS A 47 18.89 -0.41 8.15
C LYS A 47 19.69 0.43 7.16
N CYS A 48 19.06 0.81 6.05
CA CYS A 48 19.61 1.72 5.07
C CYS A 48 18.64 2.89 4.85
N GLU A 49 19.18 4.05 4.46
CA GLU A 49 18.36 5.07 3.81
C GLU A 49 17.83 4.44 2.52
N PRO A 50 16.51 4.46 2.24
CA PRO A 50 15.95 3.76 1.08
C PRO A 50 16.69 4.25 -0.17
N PRO A 51 17.56 3.44 -0.78
CA PRO A 51 18.30 3.92 -1.93
C PRO A 51 17.26 4.10 -3.05
N MET A 52 17.41 5.14 -3.89
CA MET A 52 16.47 5.42 -4.99
C MET A 52 16.20 4.18 -5.87
N GLU A 53 17.13 3.22 -5.88
CA GLU A 53 17.09 1.97 -6.63
C GLU A 53 16.33 0.82 -5.93
N HIS A 54 16.07 0.90 -4.62
CA HIS A 54 15.36 -0.15 -3.88
C HIS A 54 13.85 -0.03 -4.12
N CYS A 55 13.42 -0.63 -5.22
CA CYS A 55 12.05 -0.59 -5.68
C CYS A 55 11.03 -1.04 -4.63
N VAL A 56 11.38 -2.02 -3.78
CA VAL A 56 10.42 -2.57 -2.81
C VAL A 56 10.02 -1.58 -1.72
N PHE A 57 10.96 -0.79 -1.18
CA PHE A 57 10.62 0.25 -0.19
C PHE A 57 9.65 1.26 -0.79
N ASN A 58 9.96 1.72 -1.99
CA ASN A 58 9.11 2.67 -2.70
C ASN A 58 7.74 2.07 -2.97
N ASP A 59 7.66 0.81 -3.40
CA ASP A 59 6.37 0.19 -3.69
C ASP A 59 5.50 -0.01 -2.43
N VAL A 60 6.05 -0.54 -1.33
CA VAL A 60 5.28 -0.73 -0.08
C VAL A 60 4.73 0.59 0.46
N LEU A 61 5.45 1.70 0.23
CA LEU A 61 5.07 3.02 0.72
C LEU A 61 4.21 3.83 -0.27
N TRP A 62 4.36 3.64 -1.58
CA TRP A 62 3.79 4.53 -2.62
C TRP A 62 2.92 3.83 -3.66
N SER A 63 2.75 2.51 -3.59
CA SER A 63 1.80 1.81 -4.46
C SER A 63 0.35 2.16 -4.12
N ASP A 64 -0.49 2.25 -5.16
CA ASP A 64 -1.92 2.57 -5.07
C ASP A 64 -2.76 1.50 -5.82
N PRO A 65 -4.01 1.20 -5.41
CA PRO A 65 -4.95 0.48 -6.25
C PRO A 65 -5.10 1.18 -7.60
N HIS A 66 -5.27 0.40 -8.67
CA HIS A 66 -5.49 0.97 -9.99
C HIS A 66 -6.81 1.77 -10.00
N PRO A 67 -6.83 3.05 -10.43
CA PRO A 67 -8.01 3.92 -10.31
C PRO A 67 -9.22 3.39 -11.11
N GLU A 68 -8.96 2.73 -12.23
CA GLU A 68 -9.97 2.11 -13.09
C GLU A 68 -10.10 0.58 -12.88
N GLY A 69 -9.41 0.01 -11.89
CA GLY A 69 -9.44 -1.43 -11.62
C GLY A 69 -8.83 -2.30 -12.73
N ALA A 70 -7.91 -1.76 -13.54
CA ALA A 70 -7.23 -2.53 -14.57
C ALA A 70 -6.41 -3.67 -13.94
N PRO A 71 -6.29 -4.82 -14.64
CA PRO A 71 -5.65 -6.00 -14.07
C PRO A 71 -4.12 -5.88 -13.99
N GLY A 72 -3.52 -6.74 -13.17
CA GLY A 72 -2.08 -6.86 -13.00
C GLY A 72 -1.46 -5.72 -12.20
N ILE A 73 -0.17 -5.47 -12.45
CA ILE A 73 0.56 -4.33 -11.89
C ILE A 73 1.19 -3.48 -12.99
N CYS A 74 1.25 -2.17 -12.79
CA CYS A 74 1.95 -1.26 -13.69
C CYS A 74 2.59 -0.10 -12.92
N ILE A 75 3.44 0.69 -13.57
CA ILE A 75 4.12 1.80 -12.89
C ILE A 75 3.13 2.90 -12.50
N ASN A 76 3.19 3.36 -11.24
CA ASN A 76 2.38 4.47 -10.78
C ASN A 76 2.93 5.81 -11.30
N ARG A 77 2.44 6.21 -12.49
CA ARG A 77 2.86 7.47 -13.15
C ARG A 77 2.44 8.72 -12.38
N ARG A 78 1.39 8.65 -11.55
CA ARG A 78 0.89 9.79 -10.77
C ARG A 78 1.86 10.14 -9.64
N ARG A 79 2.41 9.13 -8.97
CA ARG A 79 3.38 9.29 -7.88
C ARG A 79 4.82 9.45 -8.37
N GLY A 80 5.12 8.96 -9.57
CA GLY A 80 6.49 8.91 -10.10
C GLY A 80 7.36 7.80 -9.50
N CYS A 81 6.80 7.01 -8.59
CA CYS A 81 7.38 5.81 -7.97
C CYS A 81 6.26 4.88 -7.50
N GLY A 82 6.58 3.65 -7.11
CA GLY A 82 5.56 2.67 -6.73
C GLY A 82 4.82 2.05 -7.92
N LEU A 83 3.78 1.27 -7.61
CA LEU A 83 2.96 0.55 -8.58
C LEU A 83 1.49 0.95 -8.49
N TYR A 84 0.78 0.88 -9.60
CA TYR A 84 -0.64 0.58 -9.56
C TYR A 84 -0.84 -0.92 -9.51
N PHE A 85 -1.76 -1.39 -8.68
CA PHE A 85 -2.15 -2.80 -8.62
C PHE A 85 -3.65 -2.99 -8.82
N GLY A 86 -4.00 -3.95 -9.66
CA GLY A 86 -5.37 -4.37 -9.93
C GLY A 86 -5.94 -5.26 -8.82
N PRO A 87 -7.27 -5.44 -8.81
CA PRO A 87 -7.95 -6.34 -7.88
C PRO A 87 -7.53 -7.81 -8.07
N ASP A 88 -7.18 -8.22 -9.28
CA ASP A 88 -6.68 -9.56 -9.60
C ASP A 88 -5.30 -9.82 -8.98
N ALA A 89 -4.38 -8.86 -9.12
CA ALA A 89 -3.04 -8.97 -8.55
C ALA A 89 -3.08 -9.02 -7.01
N LEU A 90 -3.94 -8.18 -6.40
CA LEU A 90 -4.18 -8.23 -4.97
C LEU A 90 -4.85 -9.54 -4.54
N GLY A 91 -5.89 -9.96 -5.26
CA GLY A 91 -6.60 -11.18 -4.97
C GLY A 91 -5.68 -12.40 -4.98
N GLN A 92 -4.86 -12.55 -6.03
CA GLN A 92 -3.88 -13.61 -6.13
C GLN A 92 -2.85 -13.57 -4.98
N PHE A 93 -2.35 -12.38 -4.64
CA PHE A 93 -1.41 -12.23 -3.53
C PHE A 93 -2.02 -12.65 -2.19
N LEU A 94 -3.25 -12.21 -1.91
CA LEU A 94 -3.95 -12.56 -0.67
C LEU A 94 -4.23 -14.07 -0.60
N ASP A 95 -4.72 -14.66 -1.69
CA ASP A 95 -5.02 -16.09 -1.77
C ASP A 95 -3.75 -16.95 -1.59
N GLN A 96 -2.63 -16.56 -2.22
CA GLN A 96 -1.34 -17.24 -2.09
C GLN A 96 -0.82 -17.26 -0.65
N HIS A 97 -1.11 -16.22 0.13
CA HIS A 97 -0.61 -16.05 1.49
C HIS A 97 -1.68 -16.32 2.57
N GLU A 98 -2.84 -16.86 2.19
CA GLU A 98 -3.97 -17.18 3.08
C GLU A 98 -4.49 -15.97 3.89
N LEU A 99 -4.42 -14.78 3.28
CA LEU A 99 -4.86 -13.50 3.85
C LEU A 99 -6.29 -13.17 3.40
N ASP A 100 -7.04 -12.49 4.26
CA ASP A 100 -8.43 -12.12 4.00
C ASP A 100 -8.54 -10.78 3.24
N PHE A 101 -7.78 -9.77 3.68
CA PHE A 101 -7.78 -8.45 3.07
C PHE A 101 -6.52 -7.64 3.42
N LEU A 102 -6.28 -6.61 2.60
CA LEU A 102 -5.24 -5.60 2.79
C LEU A 102 -5.84 -4.34 3.44
N VAL A 103 -5.23 -3.87 4.52
CA VAL A 103 -5.48 -2.53 5.06
C VAL A 103 -4.32 -1.63 4.68
N ARG A 104 -4.62 -0.49 4.06
CA ARG A 104 -3.64 0.50 3.65
C ARG A 104 -4.06 1.92 4.02
N SER A 105 -3.16 2.88 3.83
CA SER A 105 -3.45 4.31 3.98
C SER A 105 -3.01 5.06 2.71
N HIS A 106 -2.26 6.16 2.82
CA HIS A 106 -1.59 6.89 1.74
C HIS A 106 -2.49 7.66 0.75
N GLU A 107 -3.67 7.16 0.35
CA GLU A 107 -4.64 7.97 -0.42
C GLU A 107 -5.62 8.73 0.49
N GLY A 108 -5.57 10.06 0.41
CA GLY A 108 -6.49 10.97 1.11
C GLY A 108 -7.57 11.57 0.21
N PRO A 109 -8.34 12.55 0.72
CA PRO A 109 -9.42 13.21 -0.03
C PRO A 109 -8.93 14.06 -1.22
N ASP A 110 -7.65 14.39 -1.25
CA ASP A 110 -6.94 15.00 -2.38
C ASP A 110 -6.66 13.99 -3.51
N CYS A 111 -6.76 12.70 -3.21
CA CYS A 111 -6.44 11.62 -4.13
C CYS A 111 -7.67 10.90 -4.67
N ILE A 112 -8.60 10.58 -3.77
CA ILE A 112 -9.82 9.81 -4.05
C ILE A 112 -10.97 10.36 -3.18
N PRO A 113 -12.24 10.17 -3.58
CA PRO A 113 -13.37 10.47 -2.69
C PRO A 113 -13.34 9.55 -1.46
N ILE A 114 -13.13 10.13 -0.27
CA ILE A 114 -13.08 9.41 1.01
C ILE A 114 -13.78 10.19 2.14
N PRO A 115 -15.06 10.55 1.98
CA PRO A 115 -15.76 11.47 2.89
C PRO A 115 -15.82 10.95 4.33
N GLU A 116 -15.93 9.64 4.52
CA GLU A 116 -15.99 9.00 5.85
C GLU A 116 -14.60 8.69 6.44
N GLY A 117 -13.51 9.06 5.75
CA GLY A 117 -12.15 8.73 6.17
C GLY A 117 -11.74 7.28 5.90
N TYR A 118 -12.60 6.47 5.28
CA TYR A 118 -12.23 5.15 4.76
C TYR A 118 -12.93 4.85 3.44
N ARG A 119 -12.35 3.93 2.66
CA ARG A 119 -12.93 3.39 1.43
C ARG A 119 -12.56 1.93 1.29
N THR A 120 -13.52 1.10 0.90
CA THR A 120 -13.29 -0.32 0.59
C THR A 120 -13.36 -0.53 -0.93
N SER A 121 -12.53 -1.41 -1.47
CA SER A 121 -12.64 -1.88 -2.85
C SER A 121 -13.94 -2.64 -3.07
N GLU A 122 -14.38 -2.76 -4.32
CA GLU A 122 -15.64 -3.41 -4.68
C GLU A 122 -15.71 -4.88 -4.23
N ASP A 123 -14.58 -5.59 -4.27
CA ASP A 123 -14.45 -6.98 -3.83
C ASP A 123 -14.24 -7.14 -2.31
N GLY A 124 -14.19 -6.05 -1.55
CA GLY A 124 -13.97 -6.07 -0.11
C GLY A 124 -12.54 -6.39 0.34
N ARG A 125 -11.61 -6.62 -0.59
CA ARG A 125 -10.26 -7.14 -0.29
C ARG A 125 -9.21 -6.05 -0.02
N CYS A 126 -9.50 -4.79 -0.29
CA CYS A 126 -8.64 -3.65 0.01
C CYS A 126 -9.41 -2.58 0.79
N ILE A 127 -8.90 -2.19 1.95
CA ILE A 127 -9.44 -1.11 2.78
C ILE A 127 -8.42 0.02 2.82
N THR A 128 -8.78 1.19 2.31
CA THR A 128 -8.01 2.43 2.43
C THR A 128 -8.53 3.22 3.62
N LEU A 129 -7.66 3.50 4.58
CA LEU A 129 -7.95 4.25 5.81
C LEU A 129 -7.20 5.59 5.82
N PHE A 130 -7.91 6.65 6.19
CA PHE A 130 -7.38 7.99 6.33
C PHE A 130 -7.85 8.64 7.63
N SER A 131 -6.92 8.91 8.54
CA SER A 131 -7.24 9.34 9.91
C SER A 131 -7.21 10.86 10.13
N ALA A 132 -6.89 11.65 9.10
CA ALA A 132 -6.83 13.11 9.21
C ALA A 132 -8.16 13.75 8.76
N LYS A 133 -9.00 14.14 9.72
CA LYS A 133 -10.21 14.95 9.46
C LYS A 133 -9.85 16.33 8.93
N ASN A 134 -10.72 16.90 8.09
CA ASN A 134 -10.59 18.24 7.52
C ASN A 134 -9.21 18.47 6.92
N TYR A 135 -8.79 17.54 6.05
CA TYR A 135 -7.43 17.52 5.52
C TYR A 135 -7.04 18.90 4.97
N THR A 136 -5.86 19.37 5.34
CA THR A 136 -5.28 20.69 4.98
C THR A 136 -6.17 21.92 5.24
N GLY A 137 -7.31 21.78 5.93
CA GLY A 137 -8.32 22.83 6.11
C GLY A 137 -9.16 23.12 4.85
N SER A 138 -8.90 22.43 3.73
CA SER A 138 -9.56 22.65 2.43
C SER A 138 -10.57 21.56 2.08
N PHE A 139 -10.57 20.46 2.83
CA PHE A 139 -11.47 19.32 2.65
C PHE A 139 -12.42 19.19 3.84
N ASP A 140 -13.61 18.63 3.61
CA ASP A 140 -14.62 18.31 4.64
C ASP A 140 -14.76 16.78 4.82
N ASN A 141 -13.62 16.08 4.81
CA ASN A 141 -13.58 14.65 5.07
C ASN A 141 -13.54 14.36 6.58
N GLN A 142 -14.15 13.26 7.00
CA GLN A 142 -13.93 12.68 8.33
C GLN A 142 -12.58 11.93 8.37
N GLY A 143 -12.14 11.62 9.59
CA GLY A 143 -11.06 10.68 9.83
C GLY A 143 -11.62 9.38 10.38
N ALA A 144 -11.01 8.25 10.01
CA ALA A 144 -11.41 6.92 10.49
C ALA A 144 -10.26 6.17 11.19
N TYR A 145 -10.63 5.18 11.99
CA TYR A 145 -9.75 4.18 12.62
C TYR A 145 -10.43 2.79 12.55
N LEU A 146 -9.63 1.73 12.64
CA LEU A 146 -10.06 0.33 12.62
C LEU A 146 -9.51 -0.42 13.85
#